data_AF-A0A967N6C4-F1
#
_entry.id   AF-A0A967N6C4-F1
#
_cell.length_a   1.000
_cell.length_b   1.000
_cell.length_c   1.000
_cell.angle_alpha   90.00
_cell.angle_beta   90.00
_cell.angle_gamma   90.00
#
_symmetry.space_group_name_H-M   'P 1'
#
loop_
_entity.id
_entity.type
_entity.pdbx_description
1 polymer ?
#
loop_
_entity_poly.entity_id
_entity_poly.type
_entity_poly.pdbx_seq_one_letter_code
_entity_poly.pdbx_strand_id
1 'polypeptide(L)'
;KGQIWKYVPSPREGTDGEWDEPATLQLFVEADEGALLENADNLTMAPWGDLIVCEDGTGDDYLVGVTPDGDLYRFAHNARSTGEFAGACFSPDGSTLFVNMQSEALTLAITGPWHQRGAPS
;
A
#
# COMPACT_ATOMS: atom_id res chain seq x y z
N LYS A 1 5.66 -12.32 -4.16
CA LYS A 1 4.62 -12.65 -5.17
C LYS A 1 3.30 -12.05 -4.73
N GLY A 2 2.59 -11.36 -5.62
CA GLY A 2 1.35 -10.68 -5.26
C GLY A 2 0.90 -9.74 -6.38
N GLN A 3 -0.33 -9.27 -6.30
CA GLN A 3 -0.91 -8.35 -7.28
C GLN A 3 -1.68 -7.26 -6.58
N ILE A 4 -1.60 -6.04 -7.10
CA ILE A 4 -2.47 -4.93 -6.72
C ILE A 4 -3.33 -4.61 -7.93
N TRP A 5 -4.64 -4.60 -7.71
CA TRP A 5 -5.61 -4.29 -8.75
C TRP A 5 -6.20 -2.90 -8.52
N LYS A 6 -6.32 -2.12 -9.58
CA LYS A 6 -6.99 -0.83 -9.59
C LYS A 6 -8.38 -0.99 -10.16
N TYR A 7 -9.38 -0.63 -9.38
CA TYR A 7 -10.77 -0.54 -9.81
C TYR A 7 -11.15 0.92 -10.03
N VAL A 8 -11.64 1.24 -11.23
CA VAL A 8 -12.24 2.54 -11.53
C VAL A 8 -13.74 2.30 -11.73
N PRO A 9 -14.60 2.81 -10.82
CA PRO A 9 -16.04 2.64 -10.92
C PRO A 9 -16.61 3.24 -12.20
N SER A 10 -17.77 2.76 -12.62
CA SER A 10 -18.54 3.43 -13.66
C SER A 10 -18.90 4.86 -13.24
N PRO A 11 -18.94 5.83 -14.16
CA PRO A 11 -19.56 7.13 -13.88
C PRO A 11 -21.04 7.02 -13.47
N ARG A 12 -21.67 5.86 -13.74
CA ARG A 12 -23.07 5.53 -13.46
C ARG A 12 -23.20 4.30 -12.55
N GLU A 13 -22.19 4.03 -11.73
CA GLU A 13 -22.14 2.88 -10.81
C GLU A 13 -23.42 2.76 -9.97
N GLY A 14 -24.01 1.57 -9.93
CA GLY A 14 -25.22 1.27 -9.17
C GLY A 14 -26.53 1.80 -9.79
N THR A 15 -26.51 2.25 -11.04
CA THR A 15 -27.71 2.72 -11.76
C THR A 15 -28.03 1.83 -12.97
N ASP A 16 -29.25 1.93 -13.52
CA ASP A 16 -29.65 1.17 -14.71
C ASP A 16 -28.75 1.42 -15.93
N GLY A 17 -28.06 2.56 -15.98
CA GLY A 17 -27.16 2.95 -17.07
C GLY A 17 -25.71 2.52 -16.90
N GLU A 18 -25.36 1.78 -15.85
CA GLU A 18 -23.97 1.32 -15.58
C GLU A 18 -23.37 0.54 -16.76
N TRP A 19 -24.18 -0.30 -17.42
CA TRP A 19 -23.76 -1.15 -18.53
C TRP A 19 -23.34 -0.38 -19.79
N ASP A 20 -23.78 0.87 -19.94
CA ASP A 20 -23.41 1.73 -21.08
C ASP A 20 -21.97 2.22 -20.96
N GLU A 21 -21.48 2.41 -19.72
CA GLU A 21 -20.15 2.93 -19.40
C GLU A 21 -19.60 2.13 -18.20
N PRO A 22 -19.24 0.84 -18.36
CA PRO A 22 -18.96 -0.06 -17.25
C PRO A 22 -17.66 0.30 -16.51
N ALA A 23 -17.57 -0.15 -15.26
CA ALA A 23 -16.35 -0.05 -14.48
C ALA A 23 -15.17 -0.79 -15.14
N THR A 24 -13.95 -0.39 -14.78
CA THR A 24 -12.73 -1.05 -15.24
C THR A 24 -11.96 -1.65 -14.08
N LEU A 25 -11.37 -2.82 -14.33
CA LEU A 25 -10.46 -3.48 -13.41
C LEU A 25 -9.12 -3.69 -14.12
N GLN A 26 -8.06 -3.09 -13.59
CA GLN A 26 -6.72 -3.11 -14.16
C GLN A 26 -5.76 -3.80 -13.19
N LEU A 27 -4.95 -4.73 -13.70
CA LEU A 27 -3.76 -5.21 -12.99
C LEU A 27 -2.77 -4.06 -12.94
N PHE A 28 -2.60 -3.46 -11.76
CA PHE A 28 -1.80 -2.24 -11.59
C PHE A 28 -0.34 -2.58 -11.27
N VAL A 29 -0.14 -3.49 -10.31
CA VAL A 29 1.18 -4.06 -9.98
C VAL A 29 1.07 -5.56 -9.99
N GLU A 30 2.05 -6.22 -10.59
CA GLU A 30 2.28 -7.65 -10.46
C GLU A 30 3.72 -7.88 -10.00
N ALA A 31 3.86 -8.56 -8.87
CA ALA A 31 5.15 -8.93 -8.32
C ALA A 31 5.47 -10.37 -8.69
N ASP A 32 6.32 -10.54 -9.71
CA ASP A 32 6.79 -11.82 -10.23
C ASP A 32 8.04 -12.36 -9.50
N GLU A 33 8.77 -13.29 -10.12
CA GLU A 33 9.97 -13.86 -9.50
C GLU A 33 11.10 -12.84 -9.39
N GLY A 34 11.50 -12.52 -8.15
CA GLY A 34 12.52 -11.51 -7.86
C GLY A 34 11.97 -10.10 -7.61
N ALA A 35 10.64 -9.93 -7.70
CA ALA A 35 9.99 -8.66 -7.38
C ALA A 35 10.11 -8.28 -5.90
N LEU A 36 10.09 -6.98 -5.64
CA LEU A 36 10.23 -6.41 -4.29
C LEU A 36 9.04 -6.67 -3.36
N LEU A 37 7.88 -7.05 -3.91
CA LEU A 37 6.63 -7.17 -3.18
C LEU A 37 6.24 -8.65 -2.97
N GLU A 38 5.94 -8.99 -1.72
CA GLU A 38 5.51 -10.33 -1.30
C GLU A 38 4.25 -10.24 -0.45
N ASN A 39 3.21 -10.99 -0.85
CA ASN A 39 1.95 -11.11 -0.10
C ASN A 39 1.40 -9.76 0.39
N ALA A 40 1.22 -8.83 -0.56
CA ALA A 40 0.54 -7.57 -0.29
C ALA A 40 -0.83 -7.83 0.34
N ASP A 41 -1.03 -7.34 1.56
CA ASP A 41 -2.30 -7.51 2.29
C ASP A 41 -3.00 -6.16 2.44
N ASN A 42 -2.51 -5.31 3.35
CA ASN A 42 -3.12 -4.01 3.62
C ASN A 42 -2.45 -2.89 2.82
N LEU A 43 -3.21 -1.84 2.52
CA LEU A 43 -2.67 -0.65 1.86
C LEU A 43 -3.30 0.64 2.39
N THR A 44 -2.56 1.73 2.25
CA THR A 44 -3.02 3.09 2.54
C THR A 44 -2.38 4.08 1.58
N MET A 45 -3.03 5.22 1.35
CA MET A 45 -2.46 6.28 0.51
C MET A 45 -1.53 7.17 1.37
N ALA A 46 -0.31 7.38 0.90
CA ALA A 46 0.61 8.33 1.50
C ALA A 46 0.14 9.77 1.20
N PRO A 47 0.48 10.76 2.06
CA PRO A 47 0.17 12.16 1.83
C PRO A 47 0.74 12.72 0.52
N TRP A 48 1.77 12.07 -0.01
CA TRP A 48 2.39 12.42 -1.28
C TRP A 48 1.88 11.61 -2.47
N GLY A 49 0.85 10.78 -2.34
CA GLY A 49 0.18 10.14 -3.48
C GLY A 49 0.64 8.72 -3.83
N ASP A 50 1.73 8.23 -3.22
CA ASP A 50 2.11 6.81 -3.33
C ASP A 50 1.16 5.93 -2.52
N LEU A 51 1.07 4.63 -2.85
CA LEU A 51 0.48 3.64 -1.95
C LEU A 51 1.56 3.11 -1.02
N ILE A 52 1.23 2.97 0.26
CA ILE A 52 2.01 2.21 1.24
C ILE A 52 1.31 0.87 1.44
N VAL A 53 2.05 -0.20 1.25
CA VAL A 53 1.59 -1.59 1.30
C VAL A 53 2.28 -2.29 2.45
N CYS A 54 1.50 -3.04 3.23
CA CYS A 54 1.98 -3.94 4.25
C CYS A 54 2.10 -5.36 3.68
N GLU A 55 3.22 -6.02 3.94
CA GLU A 55 3.44 -7.43 3.59
C GLU A 55 3.05 -8.37 4.74
N ASP A 56 2.48 -9.52 4.37
CA ASP A 56 2.26 -10.72 5.19
C ASP A 56 2.94 -11.94 4.53
N GLY A 57 4.26 -11.83 4.40
CA GLY A 57 5.13 -12.83 3.82
C GLY A 57 5.45 -13.98 4.77
N THR A 58 6.23 -14.93 4.28
CA THR A 58 6.67 -16.09 5.10
C THR A 58 8.01 -15.88 5.79
N GLY A 59 8.53 -14.64 5.77
CA GLY A 59 9.91 -14.33 6.15
C GLY A 59 10.10 -12.87 6.60
N ASP A 60 10.98 -12.16 5.88
CA ASP A 60 11.23 -10.74 6.13
C ASP A 60 10.11 -9.88 5.52
N ASP A 61 9.31 -9.24 6.38
CA ASP A 61 8.24 -8.35 5.92
C ASP A 61 8.68 -6.89 5.91
N TYR A 62 8.23 -6.18 4.88
CA TYR A 62 8.52 -4.78 4.66
C TYR A 62 7.24 -3.94 4.58
N LEU A 63 7.43 -2.64 4.79
CA LEU A 63 6.52 -1.65 4.20
C LEU A 63 7.06 -1.28 2.82
N VAL A 64 6.22 -1.46 1.81
CA VAL A 64 6.54 -1.23 0.40
C VAL A 64 5.76 -0.01 -0.09
N GLY A 65 6.46 0.94 -0.70
CA GLY A 65 5.84 2.03 -1.44
C GLY A 65 5.61 1.63 -2.90
N VAL A 66 4.48 2.07 -3.45
CA VAL A 66 4.13 1.94 -4.86
C VAL A 66 3.85 3.34 -5.41
N THR A 67 4.62 3.78 -6.41
CA THR A 67 4.40 5.08 -7.05
C THR A 67 3.14 5.05 -7.92
N PRO A 68 2.59 6.21 -8.32
CA PRO A 68 1.49 6.27 -9.30
C PRO A 68 1.78 5.56 -10.63
N ASP A 69 3.05 5.44 -11.00
CA ASP A 69 3.52 4.75 -12.21
C ASP A 69 3.72 3.23 -12.00
N GLY A 70 3.58 2.73 -10.77
CA GLY A 70 3.70 1.32 -10.42
C GLY A 70 5.10 0.88 -9.96
N ASP A 71 6.05 1.81 -9.81
CA ASP A 71 7.39 1.49 -9.31
C ASP A 71 7.35 1.14 -7.82
N LEU A 72 8.16 0.15 -7.44
CA LEU A 72 8.20 -0.39 -6.08
C LEU A 72 9.46 0.04 -5.33
N TYR A 73 9.33 0.37 -4.04
CA TYR A 73 10.46 0.59 -3.15
C TYR A 73 10.17 0.13 -1.72
N ARG A 74 11.13 -0.50 -1.06
CA ARG A 74 11.04 -0.82 0.38
C ARG A 74 11.52 0.37 1.21
N PHE A 75 10.84 0.69 2.31
CA PHE A 75 11.27 1.80 3.18
C PHE A 75 11.23 1.50 4.68
N ALA A 76 10.62 0.39 5.10
CA ALA A 76 10.73 -0.14 6.46
C ALA A 76 10.80 -1.68 6.42
N HIS A 77 11.52 -2.27 7.37
CA HIS A 77 11.66 -3.72 7.55
C HIS A 77 11.24 -4.07 8.98
N ASN A 78 10.48 -5.14 9.16
CA ASN A 78 10.29 -5.73 10.47
C ASN A 78 11.59 -6.41 10.94
N ALA A 79 12.47 -5.65 11.59
CA ALA A 79 13.70 -6.17 12.15
C ALA A 79 13.52 -6.90 13.51
N ARG A 80 12.29 -6.99 14.02
CA ARG A 80 11.99 -7.55 15.35
C ARG A 80 11.63 -9.03 15.27
N SER A 81 10.94 -9.44 14.22
CA SER A 81 10.39 -10.79 14.07
C SER A 81 10.10 -11.09 12.59
N THR A 82 9.57 -12.28 12.34
CA THR A 82 9.02 -12.71 11.04
C THR A 82 7.50 -12.57 10.99
N GLY A 83 6.94 -11.61 11.75
CA GLY A 83 5.50 -11.35 11.80
C GLY A 83 5.10 -10.23 10.84
N GLU A 84 3.85 -10.27 10.39
CA GLU A 84 3.30 -9.31 9.43
C GLU A 84 3.19 -7.87 9.94
N PHE A 85 3.12 -6.94 8.99
CA PHE A 85 2.51 -5.64 9.24
C PHE A 85 0.99 -5.72 8.98
N ALA A 86 0.18 -5.52 10.03
CA ALA A 86 -1.28 -5.65 9.96
C ALA A 86 -1.98 -4.28 9.87
N GLY A 87 -1.61 -3.53 8.83
CA GLY A 87 -2.31 -2.32 8.45
C GLY A 87 -1.63 -1.04 8.91
N ALA A 88 -1.84 -0.01 8.11
CA ALA A 88 -1.19 1.28 8.25
C ALA A 88 -2.15 2.44 7.93
N CYS A 89 -1.93 3.58 8.57
CA CYS A 89 -2.60 4.83 8.22
C CYS A 89 -1.75 6.04 8.57
N PHE A 90 -1.93 7.14 7.85
CA PHE A 90 -1.31 8.41 8.20
C PHE A 90 -2.20 9.22 9.14
N SER A 91 -1.56 10.00 10.02
CA SER A 91 -2.23 11.06 10.76
C SER A 91 -2.89 12.07 9.80
N PRO A 92 -3.95 12.79 10.21
CA PRO A 92 -4.64 13.73 9.31
C PRO A 92 -3.75 14.83 8.72
N ASP A 93 -2.67 15.21 9.41
CA ASP A 93 -1.67 16.18 8.95
C ASP A 93 -0.53 15.55 8.13
N GLY A 94 -0.56 14.23 7.93
CA GLY A 94 0.45 13.47 7.19
C GLY A 94 1.82 13.35 7.89
N SER A 95 1.95 13.80 9.13
CA SER A 95 3.25 13.86 9.83
C SER A 95 3.69 12.53 10.45
N THR A 96 2.75 11.62 10.69
CA THR A 96 3.00 10.34 11.38
C THR A 96 2.33 9.20 10.63
N LEU A 97 3.08 8.14 10.34
CA LEU A 97 2.55 6.86 9.90
C LEU A 97 2.35 5.97 11.13
N PHE A 98 1.14 5.50 11.33
CA PHE A 98 0.83 4.44 12.29
C PHE A 98 0.82 3.10 11.57
N VAL A 99 1.44 2.08 12.15
CA VAL A 99 1.45 0.71 11.61
C VAL A 99 1.33 -0.31 12.74
N ASN A 100 0.54 -1.36 12.53
CA ASN A 100 0.40 -2.44 13.49
C ASN A 100 1.31 -3.62 13.15
N MET A 101 1.79 -4.31 14.19
CA MET A 101 2.48 -5.59 14.08
C MET A 101 1.68 -6.62 14.88
N GLN A 102 1.03 -7.55 14.17
CA GLN A 102 -0.03 -8.39 14.74
C GLN A 102 0.52 -9.33 15.83
N SER A 103 1.58 -10.06 15.51
CA SER A 103 2.17 -11.08 16.38
C SER A 103 2.76 -10.48 17.67
N GLU A 104 3.22 -9.24 17.61
CA GLU A 104 3.86 -8.54 18.71
C GLU A 104 2.85 -7.76 19.56
N ALA A 105 1.60 -7.63 19.11
CA ALA A 105 0.59 -6.75 19.67
C ALA A 105 1.10 -5.30 19.83
N LEU A 106 1.80 -4.79 18.82
CA LEU A 106 2.37 -3.44 18.81
C LEU A 106 1.68 -2.54 17.78
N THR A 107 1.53 -1.28 18.14
CA THR A 107 1.30 -0.18 17.19
C THR A 107 2.50 0.76 17.25
N LEU A 108 3.15 0.98 16.12
CA LEU A 108 4.28 1.89 15.99
C LEU A 108 3.80 3.23 15.45
N ALA A 109 4.39 4.32 15.94
CA ALA A 109 4.24 5.65 15.38
C ALA A 109 5.58 6.05 14.74
N ILE A 110 5.59 6.18 13.42
CA ILE A 110 6.77 6.45 12.61
C ILE A 110 6.68 7.89 12.09
N THR A 111 7.57 8.73 12.59
CA THR A 111 7.79 10.07 12.02
C THR A 111 8.95 10.01 11.05
N GLY A 112 8.86 10.79 9.99
CA GLY A 112 9.90 10.89 8.98
C GLY A 112 9.93 12.29 8.38
N PRO A 113 10.89 12.58 7.49
CA PRO A 113 10.84 13.76 6.66
C PRO A 113 9.82 13.59 5.51
N TRP A 114 8.58 13.14 5.82
CA TRP A 114 7.55 12.80 4.83
C TRP A 114 7.26 13.93 3.85
N HIS A 115 7.27 15.17 4.35
CA HIS A 115 7.09 16.40 3.57
C HIS A 115 8.16 16.61 2.48
N GLN A 116 9.32 15.95 2.57
CA GLN A 116 10.40 16.05 1.59
C GLN A 116 10.19 15.15 0.38
N ARG A 117 9.24 14.21 0.41
CA ARG A 117 8.97 13.32 -0.73
C ARG A 117 8.23 14.00 -1.88
N GLY A 118 7.57 15.14 -1.63
CA GLY A 118 6.88 15.96 -2.64
C GLY A 118 5.65 15.25 -3.25
N ALA A 119 4.59 15.98 -3.59
CA ALA A 119 3.52 15.40 -4.41
C ALA A 119 4.08 15.04 -5.80
N PRO A 120 3.58 13.99 -6.48
CA PRO A 120 3.99 13.65 -7.84
C PRO A 120 3.81 14.89 -8.73
N SER A 121 4.84 15.17 -9.54
CA SER A 121 4.83 16.21 -10.56
C SER A 121 3.84 15.92 -11.67
#